data_AF-A0A3P7IT19-F1
#
_entry.id   AF-A0A3P7IT19-F1
#
_cell.length_a   1.000
_cell.length_b   1.000
_cell.length_c   1.000
_cell.angle_alpha   90.00
_cell.angle_beta   90.00
_cell.angle_gamma   90.00
#
_symmetry.space_group_name_H-M   'P 1'
#
loop_
_entity.id
_entity.type
_entity.pdbx_description
1 polymer ?
#
loop_
_entity_poly.entity_id
_entity_poly.type
_entity_poly.pdbx_seq_one_letter_code
_entity_poly.pdbx_strand_id
1 'polypeptide(L)'
;MKEIKKMQGPSTVTEDASKKMKKSSKKPKNIAASSSQSISEKAKTEEVTKKGKSSGSKTNEHKGMIRNYWIEYWDRKQKRWICVDPLRASVDEPNSIEENLTKPVSYVFAIDSEGGVRDVTARYASDFLRPEFRRLRTAQQWIAKTLRKKMIRANREKSELEDFHMRQELISKPLPTTLSEFKNHPLYVLEKDLLKFEGIYPRPEDQKPLGEIRGHKVYPRTTVYTLQSANNWIKLARSVKEGEKAYKVVKARPNIRVPVEEREQRYLDVFGYWQTEPYRCPKVENVGVLL
;
A
#
# COMPACT_ATOMS: atom_id res chain seq x y z
N MET A 1 -17.85 -14.89 -29.68
CA MET A 1 -17.48 -13.83 -28.71
C MET A 1 -18.04 -14.24 -27.35
N LYS A 2 -17.18 -14.61 -26.39
CA LYS A 2 -17.60 -15.04 -25.04
C LYS A 2 -17.30 -13.91 -24.05
N GLU A 3 -18.35 -13.43 -23.40
CA GLU A 3 -18.32 -12.44 -22.31
C GLU A 3 -17.45 -12.92 -21.15
N ILE A 4 -16.42 -12.14 -20.80
CA ILE A 4 -15.60 -12.37 -19.61
C ILE A 4 -16.23 -11.58 -18.46
N LYS A 5 -16.99 -12.28 -17.62
CA LYS A 5 -17.61 -11.73 -16.41
C LYS A 5 -16.51 -11.46 -15.36
N LYS A 6 -16.28 -10.17 -15.07
CA LYS A 6 -15.33 -9.68 -14.06
C LYS A 6 -15.84 -10.05 -12.66
N MET A 7 -15.33 -11.14 -12.08
CA MET A 7 -15.67 -11.55 -10.70
C MET A 7 -14.73 -10.87 -9.69
N GLN A 8 -15.28 -9.96 -8.89
CA GLN A 8 -14.62 -9.37 -7.72
C GLN A 8 -14.56 -10.41 -6.59
N GLY A 9 -13.35 -10.82 -6.22
CA GLY A 9 -13.10 -11.63 -5.02
C GLY A 9 -13.00 -10.76 -3.76
N PRO A 10 -13.31 -11.28 -2.57
CA PRO A 10 -13.31 -10.52 -1.33
C PRO A 10 -11.88 -10.28 -0.79
N SER A 11 -11.65 -9.07 -0.30
CA SER A 11 -10.44 -8.62 0.39
C SER A 11 -10.24 -9.40 1.70
N THR A 12 -9.26 -10.30 1.75
CA THR A 12 -8.88 -11.00 2.98
C THR A 12 -7.94 -10.16 3.82
N VAL A 13 -8.41 -9.74 4.99
CA VAL A 13 -7.63 -9.18 6.08
C VAL A 13 -6.96 -10.33 6.83
N THR A 14 -5.62 -10.32 6.89
CA THR A 14 -4.86 -11.25 7.75
C THR A 14 -4.28 -10.45 8.91
N GLU A 15 -4.87 -10.62 10.10
CA GLU A 15 -4.26 -10.26 11.38
C GLU A 15 -3.29 -11.38 11.79
N ASP A 16 -2.04 -11.02 12.09
CA ASP A 16 -1.04 -11.91 12.67
C ASP A 16 -0.55 -11.29 13.98
N ALA A 17 -0.91 -11.92 15.10
CA ALA A 17 -0.53 -11.50 16.43
C ALA A 17 0.27 -12.62 17.11
N SER A 18 1.57 -12.41 17.31
CA SER A 18 2.31 -12.98 18.45
C SER A 18 3.77 -12.50 18.49
N LYS A 19 4.13 -11.69 19.49
CA LYS A 19 5.35 -11.92 20.30
C LYS A 19 5.40 -11.07 21.58
N LYS A 20 5.54 -11.79 22.70
CA LYS A 20 5.97 -11.31 24.02
C LYS A 20 7.36 -10.65 23.95
N MET A 21 7.56 -9.57 24.68
CA MET A 21 8.90 -9.15 25.11
C MET A 21 8.91 -8.61 26.55
N LYS A 22 9.94 -9.01 27.27
CA LYS A 22 10.17 -8.84 28.71
C LYS A 22 10.60 -7.39 29.04
N LYS A 23 10.17 -6.91 30.21
CA LYS A 23 10.61 -5.67 30.86
C LYS A 23 12.07 -5.76 31.30
N SER A 24 12.84 -4.70 31.11
CA SER A 24 13.89 -4.30 32.04
C SER A 24 14.01 -2.78 32.09
N SER A 25 13.96 -2.29 33.32
CA SER A 25 14.09 -0.91 33.76
C SER A 25 15.56 -0.54 33.97
N LYS A 26 15.95 0.71 33.67
CA LYS A 26 17.01 1.46 34.40
C LYS A 26 17.05 2.93 33.96
N LYS A 27 16.69 3.84 34.89
CA LYS A 27 17.18 5.24 34.96
C LYS A 27 18.59 5.24 35.60
N PRO A 28 19.47 6.20 35.29
CA PRO A 28 19.68 7.40 36.15
C PRO A 28 20.13 8.62 35.31
N LYS A 29 20.46 9.83 35.78
CA LYS A 29 20.24 10.71 36.95
C LYS A 29 20.66 12.10 36.45
N ASN A 30 20.03 13.14 36.98
CA ASN A 30 20.44 14.54 36.80
C ASN A 30 21.81 14.80 37.45
N ILE A 31 22.61 15.66 36.82
CA ILE A 31 23.59 16.52 37.50
C ILE A 31 23.51 17.91 36.83
N ALA A 32 23.34 18.93 37.66
CA ALA A 32 23.38 20.35 37.32
C ALA A 32 24.73 20.95 37.73
N ALA A 33 25.24 21.89 36.94
CA ALA A 33 26.12 23.01 37.33
C ALA A 33 26.33 23.86 36.05
N SER A 34 25.80 25.08 35.94
CA SER A 34 26.33 26.34 36.50
C SER A 34 27.67 26.76 35.91
N SER A 35 27.67 27.87 35.15
CA SER A 35 28.68 28.95 35.07
C SER A 35 28.54 29.63 33.69
N SER A 36 27.74 30.70 33.57
CA SER A 36 28.11 32.11 33.72
C SER A 36 29.12 32.61 32.67
N GLN A 37 28.67 33.46 31.74
CA GLN A 37 29.34 34.73 31.41
C GLN A 37 28.48 35.58 30.48
N SER A 38 28.09 36.73 31.00
CA SER A 38 27.42 37.84 30.36
C SER A 38 28.41 39.00 30.26
N ILE A 39 28.66 39.55 29.07
CA ILE A 39 29.23 40.90 28.89
C ILE A 39 28.64 41.58 27.63
N SER A 40 27.84 42.61 27.92
CA SER A 40 27.50 43.90 27.26
C SER A 40 27.76 44.21 25.77
N GLU A 41 26.67 44.66 25.13
CA GLU A 41 26.43 45.92 24.37
C GLU A 41 27.50 46.54 23.45
N LYS A 42 27.10 46.81 22.19
CA LYS A 42 27.07 48.18 21.63
C LYS A 42 26.24 48.26 20.34
N ALA A 43 25.27 49.17 20.36
CA ALA A 43 24.56 49.67 19.20
C ALA A 43 25.42 50.70 18.44
N LYS A 44 25.36 50.67 17.11
CA LYS A 44 25.59 51.83 16.24
C LYS A 44 24.64 51.76 15.04
N THR A 45 23.76 52.75 15.01
CA THR A 45 22.96 53.23 13.89
C THR A 45 23.88 53.90 12.87
N GLU A 46 23.66 53.69 11.57
CA GLU A 46 23.91 54.71 10.53
C GLU A 46 23.22 54.35 9.20
N GLU A 47 23.10 55.37 8.36
CA GLU A 47 21.95 55.71 7.52
C GLU A 47 21.74 54.98 6.19
N VAL A 48 20.49 55.13 5.74
CA VAL A 48 19.95 54.90 4.40
C VAL A 48 20.69 55.71 3.34
N THR A 49 21.16 55.05 2.28
CA THR A 49 21.31 55.68 0.95
C THR A 49 20.57 54.85 -0.11
N LYS A 50 19.52 55.45 -0.67
CA LYS A 50 18.80 54.97 -1.85
C LYS A 50 19.64 55.21 -3.11
N LYS A 51 19.83 54.18 -3.94
CA LYS A 51 20.04 54.37 -5.39
C LYS A 51 19.63 53.12 -6.20
N GLY A 52 18.75 53.36 -7.18
CA GLY A 52 18.76 52.69 -8.48
C GLY A 52 18.10 51.31 -8.60
N LYS A 53 16.90 51.29 -9.21
CA LYS A 53 16.30 50.09 -9.81
C LYS A 53 17.21 49.52 -10.91
N SER A 54 17.46 48.21 -10.86
CA SER A 54 17.55 47.38 -12.06
C SER A 54 16.57 46.22 -11.91
N SER A 55 15.65 46.12 -12.86
CA SER A 55 14.64 45.08 -12.95
C SER A 55 15.30 43.76 -13.35
N GLY A 56 15.89 43.08 -12.37
CA GLY A 56 16.32 41.70 -12.49
C GLY A 56 15.14 40.75 -12.31
N SER A 57 14.98 39.82 -13.24
CA SER A 57 14.04 38.69 -13.18
C SER A 57 14.07 38.02 -11.80
N LYS A 58 13.05 38.24 -10.97
CA LYS A 58 12.87 37.61 -9.64
C LYS A 58 12.44 36.15 -9.74
N THR A 59 13.04 35.36 -10.62
CA THR A 59 12.59 33.99 -10.87
C THR A 59 13.22 32.95 -9.95
N ASN A 60 14.03 33.33 -8.95
CA ASN A 60 14.78 32.32 -8.18
C ASN A 60 15.10 32.60 -6.70
N GLU A 61 14.43 33.55 -6.04
CA GLU A 61 14.72 33.85 -4.62
C GLU A 61 14.29 32.73 -3.66
N HIS A 62 13.46 31.76 -4.11
CA HIS A 62 12.87 30.72 -3.26
C HIS A 62 13.29 29.30 -3.66
N LYS A 63 14.34 29.14 -4.48
CA LYS A 63 14.84 27.82 -4.89
C LYS A 63 15.54 27.14 -3.70
N GLY A 64 15.05 25.97 -3.31
CA GLY A 64 15.59 25.20 -2.18
C GLY A 64 14.99 25.56 -0.82
N MET A 65 13.96 26.42 -0.76
CA MET A 65 13.21 26.63 0.48
C MET A 65 12.32 25.42 0.77
N ILE A 66 12.54 24.80 1.92
CA ILE A 66 11.73 23.67 2.38
C ILE A 66 10.38 24.19 2.90
N ARG A 67 9.29 23.61 2.41
CA ARG A 67 7.92 23.96 2.82
C ARG A 67 7.04 22.73 2.83
N ASN A 68 6.30 22.52 3.92
CA ASN A 68 5.44 21.34 4.10
C ASN A 68 3.94 21.65 3.96
N TYR A 69 3.57 22.74 3.27
CA TYR A 69 2.18 23.14 3.07
C TYR A 69 2.02 23.86 1.73
N TRP A 70 0.91 23.62 1.03
CA TRP A 70 0.53 24.25 -0.24
C TRP A 70 -0.99 24.15 -0.38
N ILE A 71 -1.54 24.55 -1.53
CA ILE A 71 -2.99 24.62 -1.74
C ILE A 71 -3.39 23.63 -2.83
N GLU A 72 -4.57 23.03 -2.70
CA GLU A 72 -5.24 22.31 -3.76
C GLU A 72 -6.58 22.97 -4.07
N TYR A 73 -7.01 22.91 -5.32
CA TYR A 73 -8.37 23.29 -5.70
C TYR A 73 -9.04 22.19 -6.51
N TRP A 74 -10.35 22.09 -6.39
CA TRP A 74 -11.16 21.12 -7.13
C TRP A 74 -11.57 21.70 -8.48
N ASP A 75 -11.04 21.17 -9.58
CA ASP A 75 -11.52 21.51 -10.91
C ASP A 75 -12.83 20.75 -11.20
N ARG A 76 -13.92 21.50 -11.34
CA ARG A 76 -15.24 20.94 -11.65
C ARG A 76 -15.34 20.33 -13.05
N LYS A 77 -14.54 20.81 -14.01
CA LYS A 77 -14.55 20.30 -15.39
C LYS A 77 -13.86 18.96 -15.48
N GLN A 78 -12.63 18.87 -14.95
CA GLN A 78 -11.83 17.64 -14.96
C GLN A 78 -12.19 16.68 -13.82
N LYS A 79 -12.99 17.13 -12.83
CA LYS A 79 -13.39 16.37 -11.65
C LYS A 79 -12.19 15.81 -10.86
N ARG A 80 -11.15 16.63 -10.70
CA ARG A 80 -9.93 16.27 -9.97
C ARG A 80 -9.38 17.44 -9.16
N TRP A 81 -8.56 17.12 -8.18
CA TRP A 81 -7.77 18.11 -7.44
C TRP A 81 -6.53 18.52 -8.23
N ILE A 82 -6.26 19.81 -8.25
CA ILE A 82 -5.10 20.44 -8.87
C ILE A 82 -4.29 21.12 -7.77
N CYS A 83 -2.99 20.81 -7.71
CA CYS A 83 -2.08 21.42 -6.75
C CYS A 83 -1.63 22.80 -7.23
N VAL A 84 -1.45 23.73 -6.30
CA VAL A 84 -0.99 25.09 -6.56
C VAL A 84 0.06 25.43 -5.52
N ASP A 85 1.24 25.85 -5.98
CA ASP A 85 2.26 26.47 -5.14
C ASP A 85 2.33 27.97 -5.45
N PRO A 86 1.73 28.83 -4.60
CA PRO A 86 1.76 30.28 -4.80
C PRO A 86 3.16 30.89 -4.79
N LEU A 87 4.13 30.25 -4.12
CA LEU A 87 5.48 30.80 -3.98
C LEU A 87 6.29 30.66 -5.27
N ARG A 88 6.06 29.56 -6.00
CA ARG A 88 6.76 29.23 -7.23
C ARG A 88 5.93 29.51 -8.48
N ALA A 89 4.68 29.93 -8.30
CA ALA A 89 3.70 30.10 -9.37
C ALA A 89 3.54 28.82 -10.23
N SER A 90 3.71 27.64 -9.62
CA SER A 90 3.48 26.36 -10.29
C SER A 90 2.05 25.88 -10.04
N VAL A 91 1.47 25.27 -11.08
CA VAL A 91 0.11 24.75 -11.08
C VAL A 91 0.15 23.36 -11.68
N ASP A 92 -0.45 22.40 -10.97
CA ASP A 92 -0.55 21.00 -11.39
C ASP A 92 0.79 20.26 -11.52
N GLU A 93 1.78 20.64 -10.71
CA GLU A 93 3.13 20.05 -10.70
C GLU A 93 3.44 19.37 -9.35
N PRO A 94 2.87 18.18 -9.06
CA PRO A 94 3.08 17.50 -7.78
C PRO A 94 4.54 17.11 -7.53
N ASN A 95 5.31 16.78 -8.58
CA ASN A 95 6.73 16.46 -8.47
C ASN A 95 7.56 17.69 -8.02
N SER A 96 7.21 18.89 -8.50
CA SER A 96 7.89 20.11 -8.06
C SER A 96 7.63 20.39 -6.58
N ILE A 97 6.42 20.10 -6.10
CA ILE A 97 6.12 20.21 -4.66
C ILE A 97 6.97 19.21 -3.87
N GLU A 98 7.07 17.97 -4.32
CA GLU A 98 7.85 16.93 -3.63
C GLU A 98 9.31 17.31 -3.39
N GLU A 99 9.97 17.94 -4.36
CA GLU A 99 11.37 18.40 -4.26
C GLU A 99 11.59 19.37 -3.10
N ASN A 100 10.57 20.13 -2.72
CA ASN A 100 10.63 21.17 -1.70
C ASN A 100 10.07 20.70 -0.33
N LEU A 101 9.69 19.43 -0.20
CA LEU A 101 9.23 18.88 1.08
C LEU A 101 10.39 18.48 1.99
N THR A 102 10.15 18.50 3.30
CA THR A 102 11.07 17.87 4.27
C THR A 102 11.16 16.38 3.98
N LYS A 103 12.38 15.88 3.80
CA LYS A 103 12.65 14.46 3.52
C LYS A 103 13.01 13.71 4.83
N PRO A 104 12.58 12.44 4.99
CA PRO A 104 11.73 11.68 4.07
C PRO A 104 10.24 12.06 4.20
N VAL A 105 9.55 12.17 3.06
CA VAL A 105 8.09 12.34 3.04
C VAL A 105 7.46 11.04 3.54
N SER A 106 6.53 11.12 4.49
CA SER A 106 5.81 9.95 5.01
C SER A 106 4.31 10.03 4.79
N TYR A 107 3.73 11.20 5.06
CA TYR A 107 2.31 11.49 4.88
C TYR A 107 2.11 12.89 4.34
N VAL A 108 1.13 13.01 3.44
CA VAL A 108 0.56 14.27 3.01
C VAL A 108 -0.95 14.17 3.22
N PHE A 109 -1.48 15.07 4.03
CA PHE A 109 -2.91 15.16 4.27
C PHE A 109 -3.48 16.40 3.61
N ALA A 110 -4.58 16.22 2.88
CA ALA A 110 -5.41 17.31 2.39
C ALA A 110 -6.55 17.53 3.37
N ILE A 111 -6.86 18.80 3.64
CA ILE A 111 -7.98 19.22 4.47
C ILE A 111 -8.85 20.12 3.60
N ASP A 112 -10.11 19.72 3.40
CA ASP A 112 -11.06 20.50 2.62
C ASP A 112 -11.72 21.63 3.44
N SER A 113 -12.48 22.50 2.76
CA SER A 113 -13.19 23.61 3.40
C SER A 113 -14.29 23.18 4.38
N GLU A 114 -14.72 21.92 4.34
CA GLU A 114 -15.72 21.33 5.24
C GLU A 114 -15.05 20.61 6.43
N GLY A 115 -13.71 20.64 6.53
CA GLY A 115 -12.93 19.96 7.57
C GLY A 115 -12.69 18.47 7.29
N GLY A 116 -13.05 17.99 6.11
CA GLY A 116 -12.78 16.64 5.65
C GLY A 116 -11.30 16.41 5.40
N VAL A 117 -10.77 15.30 5.93
CA VAL A 117 -9.34 14.97 5.83
C VAL A 117 -9.12 13.76 4.93
N ARG A 118 -8.17 13.87 4.00
CA ARG A 118 -7.78 12.82 3.05
C ARG A 118 -6.28 12.61 3.07
N ASP A 119 -5.88 11.35 2.92
CA ASP A 119 -4.49 10.99 2.66
C ASP A 119 -4.22 11.06 1.16
N VAL A 120 -3.53 12.11 0.74
CA VAL A 120 -3.20 12.39 -0.68
C VAL A 120 -1.73 12.09 -0.98
N THR A 121 -1.05 11.35 -0.11
CA THR A 121 0.38 11.07 -0.22
C THR A 121 0.76 10.45 -1.56
N ALA A 122 -0.10 9.61 -2.15
CA ALA A 122 0.16 8.93 -3.41
C ALA A 122 0.38 9.87 -4.61
N ARG A 123 -0.21 11.07 -4.56
CA ARG A 123 -0.08 12.12 -5.58
C ARG A 123 1.31 12.76 -5.56
N TYR A 124 1.87 12.96 -4.37
CA TYR A 124 3.09 13.74 -4.19
C TYR A 124 4.34 12.89 -4.00
N ALA A 125 4.24 11.72 -3.38
CA ALA A 125 5.39 10.87 -3.17
C ALA A 125 5.69 10.06 -4.44
N SER A 126 6.75 10.40 -5.17
CA SER A 126 7.24 9.61 -6.31
C SER A 126 7.55 8.16 -5.89
N ASP A 127 8.17 8.01 -4.72
CA ASP A 127 8.56 6.73 -4.13
C ASP A 127 7.43 5.99 -3.41
N PHE A 128 6.17 6.45 -3.53
CA PHE A 128 5.01 5.90 -2.79
C PHE A 128 4.89 4.35 -2.85
N LEU A 129 5.22 3.76 -3.99
CA LEU A 129 5.11 2.32 -4.22
C LEU A 129 6.33 1.52 -3.74
N ARG A 130 7.47 2.19 -3.50
CA ARG A 130 8.72 1.53 -3.10
C ARG A 130 8.60 0.88 -1.73
N PRO A 131 9.26 -0.28 -1.51
CA PRO A 131 9.24 -0.96 -0.22
C PRO A 131 9.67 -0.07 0.96
N GLU A 132 10.69 0.75 0.78
CA GLU A 132 11.27 1.62 1.81
C GLU A 132 10.23 2.64 2.30
N PHE A 133 9.56 3.31 1.37
CA PHE A 133 8.49 4.27 1.66
C PHE A 133 7.33 3.61 2.42
N ARG A 134 6.87 2.44 1.94
CA ARG A 134 5.73 1.73 2.54
C ARG A 134 6.02 1.21 3.95
N ARG A 135 7.29 0.94 4.30
CA ARG A 135 7.70 0.51 5.64
C ARG A 135 7.67 1.63 6.68
N LEU A 136 7.77 2.89 6.26
CA LEU A 136 7.64 4.05 7.15
C LEU A 136 6.19 4.33 7.54
N ARG A 137 5.23 3.66 6.88
CA ARG A 137 3.80 3.92 7.03
C ARG A 137 3.14 2.95 8.00
N THR A 138 2.09 3.44 8.64
CA THR A 138 1.20 2.68 9.51
C THR A 138 0.30 1.76 8.68
N ALA A 139 -0.41 0.85 9.33
CA ALA A 139 -1.35 -0.03 8.67
C ALA A 139 -2.41 0.77 7.90
N GLN A 140 -2.53 0.52 6.59
CA GLN A 140 -3.45 1.27 5.71
C GLN A 140 -4.92 1.17 6.17
N GLN A 141 -5.29 0.07 6.81
CA GLN A 141 -6.64 -0.11 7.36
C GLN A 141 -6.91 0.82 8.56
N TRP A 142 -5.89 1.09 9.38
CA TRP A 142 -6.03 1.96 10.54
C TRP A 142 -6.23 3.42 10.12
N ILE A 143 -5.42 3.91 9.17
CA ILE A 143 -5.59 5.28 8.62
C ILE A 143 -6.93 5.41 7.89
N ALA A 144 -7.32 4.44 7.07
CA ALA A 144 -8.62 4.44 6.38
C ALA A 144 -9.80 4.43 7.36
N LYS A 145 -9.71 3.65 8.45
CA LYS A 145 -10.74 3.64 9.51
C LYS A 145 -10.80 4.97 10.25
N THR A 146 -9.65 5.59 10.52
CA THR A 146 -9.55 6.88 11.20
C THR A 146 -10.17 8.00 10.38
N LEU A 147 -9.83 8.10 9.09
CA LEU A 147 -10.35 9.14 8.18
C LEU A 147 -11.85 8.95 7.83
N ARG A 148 -12.44 7.79 8.14
CA ARG A 148 -13.89 7.55 8.01
C ARG A 148 -14.71 8.06 9.20
N LYS A 149 -14.08 8.56 10.27
CA LYS A 149 -14.79 9.11 11.44
C LYS A 149 -15.57 10.36 11.04
N LYS A 150 -16.83 10.45 11.49
CA LYS A 150 -17.77 11.51 11.09
C LYS A 150 -17.21 12.93 11.21
N MET A 151 -16.40 13.20 12.24
CA MET A 151 -15.81 14.53 12.51
C MET A 151 -14.84 15.03 11.43
N ILE A 152 -14.18 14.12 10.72
CA ILE A 152 -13.11 14.46 9.74
C ILE A 152 -13.34 13.79 8.39
N ARG A 153 -14.56 13.33 8.15
CA ARG A 153 -14.89 12.54 6.96
C ARG A 153 -15.00 13.48 5.76
N ALA A 154 -14.14 13.27 4.77
CA ALA A 154 -14.21 14.00 3.51
C ALA A 154 -15.43 13.64 2.65
N ASN A 155 -15.74 14.52 1.71
CA ASN A 155 -16.83 14.34 0.75
C ASN A 155 -16.66 13.02 -0.03
N ARG A 156 -17.71 12.18 -0.01
CA ARG A 156 -17.66 10.82 -0.56
C ARG A 156 -17.46 10.80 -2.08
N GLU A 157 -18.19 11.60 -2.82
CA GLU A 157 -18.17 11.58 -4.29
C GLU A 157 -16.81 12.05 -4.82
N LYS A 158 -16.30 13.17 -4.26
CA LYS A 158 -14.96 13.67 -4.59
C LYS A 158 -13.88 12.66 -4.20
N SER A 159 -14.03 11.99 -3.05
CA SER A 159 -13.10 10.96 -2.60
C SER A 159 -13.04 9.77 -3.56
N GLU A 160 -14.18 9.28 -4.05
CA GLU A 160 -14.24 8.14 -4.98
C GLU A 160 -13.59 8.48 -6.32
N LEU A 161 -13.83 9.69 -6.84
CA LEU A 161 -13.18 10.20 -8.05
C LEU A 161 -11.67 10.34 -7.85
N GLU A 162 -11.26 10.93 -6.73
CA GLU A 162 -9.84 11.09 -6.38
C GLU A 162 -9.13 9.74 -6.27
N ASP A 163 -9.74 8.75 -5.61
CA ASP A 163 -9.20 7.38 -5.51
C ASP A 163 -9.02 6.74 -6.89
N PHE A 164 -9.97 6.98 -7.81
CA PHE A 164 -9.86 6.53 -9.19
C PHE A 164 -8.69 7.21 -9.91
N HIS A 165 -8.58 8.54 -9.86
CA HIS A 165 -7.50 9.29 -10.50
C HIS A 165 -6.12 8.90 -9.96
N MET A 166 -5.94 8.85 -8.64
CA MET A 166 -4.67 8.44 -8.02
C MET A 166 -4.30 7.01 -8.42
N ARG A 167 -5.28 6.10 -8.49
CA ARG A 167 -5.03 4.72 -8.94
C ARG A 167 -4.57 4.66 -10.39
N GLN A 168 -5.21 5.43 -11.29
CA GLN A 168 -4.79 5.50 -12.69
C GLN A 168 -3.38 6.05 -12.82
N GLU A 169 -3.06 7.11 -12.10
CA GLU A 169 -1.73 7.72 -12.08
C GLU A 169 -0.67 6.70 -11.63
N LEU A 170 -0.92 5.99 -10.52
CA LEU A 170 -0.01 4.95 -10.03
C LEU A 170 0.17 3.79 -11.00
N ILE A 171 -0.86 3.44 -11.78
CA ILE A 171 -0.76 2.41 -12.84
C ILE A 171 0.03 2.93 -14.05
N SER A 172 -0.12 4.22 -14.38
CA SER A 172 0.58 4.85 -15.50
C SER A 172 2.09 5.01 -15.27
N LYS A 173 2.52 5.00 -14.00
CA LYS A 173 3.94 5.00 -13.65
C LYS A 173 4.64 3.78 -14.27
N PRO A 174 5.91 3.92 -14.71
CA PRO A 174 6.65 2.82 -15.31
C PRO A 174 6.81 1.66 -14.32
N LEU A 175 6.99 0.46 -14.87
CA LEU A 175 7.25 -0.72 -14.05
C LEU A 175 8.53 -0.53 -13.21
N PRO A 176 8.56 -1.06 -11.97
CA PRO A 176 9.77 -1.06 -11.16
C PRO A 176 10.95 -1.69 -11.92
N THR A 177 12.15 -1.17 -11.78
CA THR A 177 13.32 -1.64 -12.54
C THR A 177 14.10 -2.74 -11.81
N THR A 178 13.95 -2.82 -10.49
CA THR A 178 14.68 -3.77 -9.64
C THR A 178 13.76 -4.86 -9.08
N LEU A 179 14.31 -6.07 -8.94
CA LEU A 179 13.55 -7.21 -8.39
C LEU A 179 13.11 -6.99 -6.93
N SER A 180 13.88 -6.22 -6.16
CA SER A 180 13.56 -5.89 -4.76
C SER A 180 12.30 -5.05 -4.62
N GLU A 181 12.03 -4.17 -5.59
CA GLU A 181 10.85 -3.28 -5.57
C GLU A 181 9.54 -4.05 -5.75
N PHE A 182 9.56 -5.19 -6.43
CA PHE A 182 8.39 -6.07 -6.60
C PHE A 182 7.97 -6.77 -5.30
N LYS A 183 8.88 -6.89 -4.32
CA LYS A 183 8.58 -7.59 -3.07
C LYS A 183 7.47 -6.88 -2.31
N ASN A 184 6.35 -7.57 -2.14
CA ASN A 184 5.11 -7.03 -1.55
C ASN A 184 4.59 -5.77 -2.28
N HIS A 185 4.87 -5.58 -3.57
CA HIS A 185 4.39 -4.43 -4.33
C HIS A 185 2.85 -4.43 -4.42
N PRO A 186 2.16 -3.30 -4.21
CA PRO A 186 0.70 -3.28 -4.11
C PRO A 186 -0.03 -3.50 -5.44
N LEU A 187 0.61 -3.17 -6.58
CA LEU A 187 -0.01 -3.28 -7.90
C LEU A 187 0.48 -4.47 -8.73
N TYR A 188 1.69 -4.97 -8.45
CA TYR A 188 2.41 -5.89 -9.33
C TYR A 188 3.01 -7.03 -8.52
N VAL A 189 3.22 -8.16 -9.18
CA VAL A 189 3.88 -9.33 -8.60
C VAL A 189 4.73 -10.02 -9.65
N LEU A 190 5.83 -10.62 -9.22
CA LEU A 190 6.61 -11.52 -10.04
C LEU A 190 6.15 -12.96 -9.80
N GLU A 191 6.17 -13.77 -10.84
CA GLU A 191 5.81 -15.19 -10.75
C GLU A 191 6.60 -15.94 -9.66
N LYS A 192 7.89 -15.63 -9.51
CA LYS A 192 8.77 -16.23 -8.50
C LYS A 192 8.43 -15.83 -7.06
N ASP A 193 7.77 -14.69 -6.86
CA ASP A 193 7.49 -14.11 -5.54
C ASP A 193 6.13 -14.59 -5.00
N LEU A 194 5.45 -15.48 -5.72
CA LEU A 194 4.22 -16.10 -5.26
C LEU A 194 4.49 -17.00 -4.06
N LEU A 195 3.70 -16.84 -3.02
CA LEU A 195 3.79 -17.72 -1.87
C LEU A 195 3.36 -19.15 -2.22
N LYS A 196 3.71 -20.09 -1.35
CA LYS A 196 3.38 -21.52 -1.49
C LYS A 196 1.90 -21.74 -1.82
N PHE A 197 1.00 -21.06 -1.09
CA PHE A 197 -0.44 -21.14 -1.23
C PHE A 197 -1.03 -19.98 -2.04
N GLU A 198 -0.25 -19.37 -2.93
CA GLU A 198 -0.75 -18.39 -3.89
C GLU A 198 -0.61 -18.93 -5.33
N GLY A 199 -1.48 -18.46 -6.20
CA GLY A 199 -1.45 -18.71 -7.63
C GLY A 199 -2.04 -17.53 -8.41
N ILE A 200 -1.59 -17.37 -9.64
CA ILE A 200 -2.13 -16.38 -10.57
C ILE A 200 -3.31 -17.01 -11.32
N TYR A 201 -4.45 -16.33 -11.41
CA TYR A 201 -5.63 -16.75 -12.17
C TYR A 201 -6.15 -15.61 -13.08
N PRO A 202 -6.47 -15.86 -14.36
CA PRO A 202 -6.30 -17.12 -15.14
C PRO A 202 -4.86 -17.65 -15.14
N ARG A 203 -4.59 -18.87 -15.64
CA ARG A 203 -3.21 -19.40 -15.57
C ARG A 203 -2.24 -18.45 -16.31
N PRO A 204 -0.97 -18.37 -15.88
CA PRO A 204 0.05 -17.56 -16.56
C PRO A 204 0.15 -17.79 -18.07
N GLU A 205 -0.13 -19.01 -18.55
CA GLU A 205 -0.13 -19.37 -19.97
C GLU A 205 -1.32 -18.76 -20.74
N ASP A 206 -2.44 -18.53 -20.06
CA ASP A 206 -3.69 -18.03 -20.65
C ASP A 206 -3.77 -16.49 -20.67
N GLN A 207 -2.81 -15.79 -20.06
CA GLN A 207 -2.83 -14.34 -19.95
C GLN A 207 -1.51 -13.71 -20.41
N LYS A 208 -1.61 -12.56 -21.07
CA LYS A 208 -0.43 -11.79 -21.47
C LYS A 208 0.20 -11.13 -20.23
N PRO A 209 1.50 -11.33 -19.94
CA PRO A 209 2.17 -10.64 -18.87
C PRO A 209 2.23 -9.12 -19.16
N LEU A 210 2.28 -8.31 -18.10
CA LEU A 210 2.43 -6.85 -18.24
C LEU A 210 3.80 -6.46 -18.77
N GLY A 211 4.80 -7.29 -18.48
CA GLY A 211 6.19 -7.10 -18.88
C GLY A 211 7.07 -8.23 -18.33
N GLU A 212 8.36 -8.13 -18.58
CA GLU A 212 9.35 -9.09 -18.12
C GLU A 212 10.57 -8.34 -17.58
N ILE A 213 11.09 -8.79 -16.44
CA ILE A 213 12.27 -8.20 -15.81
C ILE A 213 13.21 -9.31 -15.40
N ARG A 214 14.42 -9.29 -15.99
CA ARG A 214 15.48 -10.30 -15.73
C ARG A 214 14.95 -11.74 -15.88
N GLY A 215 14.17 -12.02 -16.93
CA GLY A 215 13.61 -13.36 -17.18
C GLY A 215 12.34 -13.70 -16.40
N HIS A 216 11.85 -12.82 -15.52
CA HIS A 216 10.64 -13.06 -14.73
C HIS A 216 9.47 -12.25 -15.24
N LYS A 217 8.37 -12.92 -15.54
CA LYS A 217 7.11 -12.30 -15.98
C LYS A 217 6.45 -11.54 -14.83
N VAL A 218 5.96 -10.34 -15.14
CA VAL A 218 5.24 -9.45 -14.23
C VAL A 218 3.74 -9.58 -14.48
N TYR A 219 2.98 -9.78 -13.41
CA TYR A 219 1.52 -9.84 -13.45
C TYR A 219 0.91 -8.81 -12.50
N PRO A 220 -0.35 -8.37 -12.76
CA PRO A 220 -1.07 -7.53 -11.83
C PRO A 220 -1.28 -8.28 -10.51
N ARG A 221 -1.09 -7.63 -9.36
CA ARG A 221 -1.35 -8.26 -8.05
C ARG A 221 -2.82 -8.69 -7.90
N THR A 222 -3.73 -8.07 -8.65
CA THR A 222 -5.16 -8.40 -8.66
C THR A 222 -5.47 -9.77 -9.25
N THR A 223 -4.56 -10.40 -10.00
CA THR A 223 -4.72 -11.77 -10.52
C THR A 223 -4.17 -12.82 -9.56
N VAL A 224 -3.56 -12.41 -8.44
CA VAL A 224 -3.08 -13.34 -7.41
C VAL A 224 -4.23 -13.72 -6.49
N TYR A 225 -4.43 -15.02 -6.33
CA TYR A 225 -5.42 -15.57 -5.43
C TYR A 225 -4.79 -16.57 -4.47
N THR A 226 -5.34 -16.60 -3.26
CA THR A 226 -5.02 -17.60 -2.26
C THR A 226 -5.65 -18.92 -2.64
N LEU A 227 -4.83 -19.97 -2.62
CA LEU A 227 -5.22 -21.36 -2.85
C LEU A 227 -5.35 -22.05 -1.50
N GLN A 228 -6.36 -22.91 -1.37
CA GLN A 228 -6.61 -23.68 -0.15
C GLN A 228 -6.81 -25.16 -0.49
N SER A 229 -6.50 -26.04 0.46
CA SER A 229 -6.86 -27.46 0.32
C SER A 229 -8.38 -27.65 0.39
N ALA A 230 -8.89 -28.77 -0.12
CA ALA A 230 -10.31 -29.09 -0.05
C ALA A 230 -10.89 -28.96 1.37
N ASN A 231 -10.18 -29.50 2.37
CA ASN A 231 -10.59 -29.40 3.79
C ASN A 231 -10.58 -27.95 4.32
N ASN A 232 -9.68 -27.10 3.85
CA ASN A 232 -9.68 -25.69 4.25
C ASN A 232 -10.81 -24.91 3.57
N TRP A 233 -11.19 -25.25 2.34
CA TRP A 233 -12.38 -24.69 1.71
C TRP A 233 -13.65 -25.03 2.47
N ILE A 234 -13.76 -26.23 3.02
CA ILE A 234 -14.91 -26.64 3.86
C ILE A 234 -15.06 -25.71 5.07
N LYS A 235 -13.95 -25.33 5.72
CA LYS A 235 -13.96 -24.36 6.84
C LYS A 235 -14.45 -22.97 6.43
N LEU A 236 -14.35 -22.64 5.15
CA LEU A 236 -14.85 -21.40 4.56
C LEU A 236 -16.27 -21.58 3.97
N ALA A 237 -16.98 -22.64 4.35
CA ALA A 237 -18.31 -23.01 3.85
C ALA A 237 -18.37 -23.23 2.33
N ARG A 238 -17.31 -23.82 1.76
CA ARG A 238 -17.21 -24.15 0.33
C ARG A 238 -16.70 -25.57 0.10
N SER A 239 -17.21 -26.23 -0.94
CA SER A 239 -16.67 -27.51 -1.44
C SER A 239 -15.94 -27.28 -2.76
N VAL A 240 -14.91 -28.08 -3.02
CA VAL A 240 -14.33 -28.18 -4.38
C VAL A 240 -15.36 -28.90 -5.25
N LYS A 241 -15.58 -28.40 -6.47
CA LYS A 241 -16.53 -29.04 -7.39
C LYS A 241 -16.05 -30.46 -7.72
N GLU A 242 -16.98 -31.37 -7.90
CA GLU A 242 -16.69 -32.76 -8.21
C GLU A 242 -15.90 -32.89 -9.53
N GLY A 243 -14.82 -33.68 -9.53
CA GLY A 243 -13.98 -33.90 -10.71
C GLY A 243 -12.97 -32.79 -11.05
N GLU A 244 -12.91 -31.70 -10.29
CA GLU A 244 -11.89 -30.64 -10.50
C GLU A 244 -10.47 -31.11 -10.21
N LYS A 245 -9.54 -30.80 -11.11
CA LYS A 245 -8.10 -31.07 -10.90
C LYS A 245 -7.48 -29.99 -10.03
N ALA A 246 -6.49 -30.37 -9.21
CA ALA A 246 -5.74 -29.42 -8.39
C ALA A 246 -5.14 -28.29 -9.24
N TYR A 247 -5.27 -27.04 -8.78
CA TYR A 247 -4.67 -25.91 -9.50
C TYR A 247 -3.15 -25.95 -9.40
N LYS A 248 -2.67 -26.26 -8.20
CA LYS A 248 -1.27 -26.37 -7.81
C LYS A 248 -1.15 -27.50 -6.78
N VAL A 249 -0.05 -28.23 -6.82
CA VAL A 249 0.29 -29.25 -5.83
C VAL A 249 1.47 -28.73 -5.02
N VAL A 250 1.34 -28.72 -3.69
CA VAL A 250 2.38 -28.20 -2.80
C VAL A 250 2.85 -29.28 -1.84
N LYS A 251 4.12 -29.21 -1.40
CA LYS A 251 4.63 -30.11 -0.37
C LYS A 251 3.79 -30.00 0.91
N ALA A 252 3.26 -31.09 1.44
CA ALA A 252 2.53 -31.07 2.69
C ALA A 252 3.49 -30.89 3.88
N ARG A 253 2.95 -30.51 5.04
CA ARG A 253 3.75 -30.51 6.27
C ARG A 253 4.05 -31.97 6.68
N PRO A 254 5.29 -32.28 7.08
CA PRO A 254 5.62 -33.62 7.54
C PRO A 254 4.85 -33.94 8.83
N ASN A 255 4.54 -35.22 9.02
CA ASN A 255 3.91 -35.68 10.25
C ASN A 255 4.96 -35.73 11.37
N ILE A 256 4.86 -34.81 12.34
CA ILE A 256 5.80 -34.69 13.46
C ILE A 256 5.76 -35.93 14.37
N ARG A 257 4.66 -36.70 14.35
CA ARG A 257 4.52 -37.93 15.15
C ARG A 257 5.40 -39.10 14.67
N VAL A 258 5.95 -39.01 13.46
CA VAL A 258 6.81 -40.03 12.88
C VAL A 258 8.28 -39.60 13.05
N PRO A 259 9.20 -40.52 13.42
CA PRO A 259 10.65 -40.29 13.42
C PRO A 259 11.14 -39.70 12.10
N VAL A 260 12.23 -38.92 12.11
CA VAL A 260 12.67 -38.14 10.93
C VAL A 260 13.04 -39.07 9.77
N GLU A 261 13.60 -40.22 10.10
CA GLU A 261 14.15 -41.24 9.23
C GLU A 261 13.06 -41.95 8.40
N GLU A 262 11.84 -42.01 8.93
CA GLU A 262 10.68 -42.67 8.30
C GLU A 262 9.70 -41.67 7.65
N ARG A 263 10.05 -40.37 7.61
CA ARG A 263 9.15 -39.35 7.05
C ARG A 263 9.12 -39.39 5.53
N GLU A 264 8.01 -39.90 5.00
CA GLU A 264 7.70 -39.79 3.58
C GLU A 264 7.28 -38.36 3.18
N GLN A 265 7.71 -37.94 1.99
CA GLN A 265 7.36 -36.65 1.40
C GLN A 265 5.90 -36.68 0.92
N ARG A 266 5.02 -36.04 1.70
CA ARG A 266 3.61 -35.87 1.33
C ARG A 266 3.40 -34.64 0.46
N TYR A 267 2.37 -34.70 -0.37
CA TYR A 267 1.90 -33.59 -1.20
C TYR A 267 0.46 -33.23 -0.82
N LEU A 268 0.08 -31.98 -1.12
CA LEU A 268 -1.21 -31.42 -0.82
C LEU A 268 -1.73 -30.68 -2.05
N ASP A 269 -2.89 -31.11 -2.50
CA ASP A 269 -3.60 -30.47 -3.59
C ASP A 269 -4.28 -29.20 -3.10
N VAL A 270 -4.09 -28.11 -3.83
CA VAL A 270 -4.69 -26.81 -3.51
C VAL A 270 -5.48 -26.28 -4.69
N PHE A 271 -6.61 -25.66 -4.35
CA PHE A 271 -7.64 -25.23 -5.28
C PHE A 271 -7.90 -23.74 -5.10
N GLY A 272 -8.20 -23.06 -6.20
CA GLY A 272 -8.60 -21.66 -6.18
C GLY A 272 -10.09 -21.48 -5.94
N TYR A 273 -10.51 -20.26 -5.61
CA TYR A 273 -11.92 -19.93 -5.36
C TYR A 273 -12.84 -20.32 -6.53
N TRP A 274 -12.39 -20.14 -7.78
CA TRP A 274 -13.14 -20.46 -9.01
C TRP A 274 -13.45 -21.96 -9.21
N GLN A 275 -12.72 -22.84 -8.51
CA GLN A 275 -12.93 -24.30 -8.54
C GLN A 275 -13.86 -24.79 -7.45
N THR A 276 -14.45 -23.88 -6.69
CA THR A 276 -15.29 -24.22 -5.53
C THR A 276 -16.71 -23.74 -5.72
N GLU A 277 -17.62 -24.35 -5.00
CA GLU A 277 -19.03 -23.99 -4.90
C GLU A 277 -19.44 -23.87 -3.42
N PRO A 278 -20.55 -23.17 -3.10
CA PRO A 278 -21.08 -23.13 -1.74
C PRO A 278 -21.30 -24.55 -1.21
N TYR A 279 -20.77 -24.84 -0.02
CA TYR A 279 -20.85 -26.17 0.56
C TYR A 279 -22.32 -26.55 0.80
N ARG A 280 -22.71 -27.73 0.31
CA ARG A 280 -24.01 -28.33 0.60
C ARG A 280 -23.79 -29.51 1.54
N CYS A 281 -24.45 -29.47 2.69
CA CYS A 281 -24.41 -30.58 3.62
C CYS A 281 -24.95 -31.85 2.93
N PRO A 282 -24.24 -32.99 2.99
CA PRO A 282 -24.78 -34.27 2.57
C PRO A 282 -26.12 -34.52 3.25
N LYS A 283 -27.08 -35.12 2.52
CA LYS A 283 -28.33 -35.54 3.12
C LYS A 283 -28.03 -36.62 4.15
N VAL A 284 -28.57 -36.48 5.36
CA VAL A 284 -28.46 -37.51 6.39
C VAL A 284 -29.35 -38.68 5.96
N GLU A 285 -28.73 -39.77 5.52
CA GLU A 285 -29.43 -41.03 5.31
C GLU A 285 -29.48 -41.75 6.66
N ASN A 286 -30.69 -42.07 7.13
CA ASN A 286 -30.87 -42.92 8.30
C ASN A 286 -30.33 -44.31 7.94
N VAL A 287 -29.08 -44.59 8.32
CA VAL A 287 -28.57 -45.95 8.34
C VAL A 287 -29.32 -46.65 9.46
N GLY A 288 -30.37 -47.38 9.09
CA GLY A 288 -31.19 -48.14 10.00
C GLY A 288 -30.31 -48.99 10.90
N VAL A 289 -30.43 -48.79 12.20
CA VAL A 289 -29.89 -49.69 13.21
C VAL A 289 -30.60 -51.02 12.99
N LEU A 290 -29.93 -51.97 12.33
CA LEU A 290 -30.33 -53.36 12.36
C LEU A 290 -30.10 -53.83 13.81
N LEU A 291 -31.21 -53.93 14.54
CA LEU A 291 -31.29 -54.59 15.84
C LEU A 291 -31.00 -56.09 15.70
#